data_AF-A0AAV0HH64-F1
#
_entry.id   AF-A0AAV0HH64-F1
#
_cell.length_a   1.000
_cell.length_b   1.000
_cell.length_c   1.000
_cell.angle_alpha   90.00
_cell.angle_beta   90.00
_cell.angle_gamma   90.00
#
_symmetry.space_group_name_H-M   'P 1'
#
loop_
_entity.id
_entity.type
_entity.pdbx_description
1 polymer ?
#
loop_
_entity_poly.entity_id
_entity_poly.type
_entity_poly.pdbx_seq_one_letter_code
_entity_poly.pdbx_strand_id
1 'polypeptide(L)' 'MVRNWCQNWQTNGYLQGQGVSFKVITSNVQTVTSFNVAPKSWSFVQTFVGRQFGQAHPGRQRRK' A
#
# COMPACT_ATOMS: atom_id res chain seq x y z
N MET A 1 1.16 5.34 -11.47
CA MET A 1 -0.27 5.50 -11.13
C MET A 1 -0.63 6.97 -11.30
N VAL A 2 -1.86 7.25 -11.71
CA VAL A 2 -2.42 8.61 -11.85
C VAL A 2 -3.33 8.86 -10.65
N ARG A 3 -3.22 10.06 -10.04
CA ARG A 3 -4.05 10.48 -8.91
C ARG A 3 -5.30 11.18 -9.42
N ASN A 4 -6.45 10.68 -9.00
CA ASN A 4 -7.78 11.23 -9.24
C ASN A 4 -8.35 11.81 -7.92
N TRP A 5 -9.59 12.29 -7.97
CA TRP A 5 -10.27 12.88 -6.80
C TRP A 5 -10.43 11.87 -5.65
N CYS A 6 -10.53 12.38 -4.42
CA CYS A 6 -10.74 11.59 -3.21
C CYS A 6 -9.69 10.48 -2.95
N GLN A 7 -8.42 10.71 -3.28
CA GLN A 7 -7.36 9.70 -3.11
C GLN A 7 -7.68 8.40 -3.88
N ASN A 8 -8.33 8.53 -5.04
CA ASN A 8 -8.44 7.43 -5.99
C ASN A 8 -7.18 7.42 -6.87
N TRP A 9 -6.45 6.30 -6.90
CA TRP A 9 -5.32 6.13 -7.79
C TRP A 9 -5.58 5.02 -8.79
N GLN A 10 -5.38 5.33 -10.06
CA GLN A 10 -5.62 4.40 -11.16
C GLN A 10 -4.32 4.11 -11.93
N THR A 11 -4.27 2.94 -12.56
CA THR A 11 -3.28 2.58 -13.58
C THR A 11 -4.00 2.02 -14.81
N ASN A 12 -3.44 2.23 -15.99
CA ASN A 12 -3.94 1.64 -17.24
C ASN A 12 -3.32 0.27 -17.53
N GLY A 13 -2.46 -0.24 -16.64
CA GLY A 13 -1.89 -1.58 -16.76
C GLY A 13 -2.85 -2.67 -16.29
N TYR A 14 -2.85 -3.81 -16.98
CA TYR A 14 -3.57 -5.02 -16.57
C TYR A 14 -2.83 -5.70 -15.42
N LEU A 15 -3.46 -5.74 -14.24
CA LEU A 15 -2.89 -6.33 -13.03
C LEU A 15 -3.59 -7.64 -12.60
N GLN A 16 -4.65 -8.05 -13.29
CA GLN A 16 -5.35 -9.29 -12.99
C GLN A 16 -4.40 -10.49 -13.11
N GLY A 17 -4.55 -11.45 -12.21
CA GLY A 17 -3.70 -12.65 -12.19
C GLY A 17 -2.25 -12.38 -11.78
N GLN A 18 -1.96 -11.25 -11.15
CA GLN A 18 -0.65 -10.91 -10.57
C GLN A 18 -0.82 -10.40 -9.15
N GLY A 19 0.18 -10.64 -8.29
CA GLY A 19 0.21 -10.04 -6.96
C GLY A 19 0.45 -8.53 -7.06
N VAL A 20 -0.32 -7.74 -6.32
CA VAL A 20 -0.21 -6.27 -6.33
C VAL A 20 0.53 -5.80 -5.09
N SER A 21 1.59 -5.02 -5.31
CA SER A 21 2.37 -4.38 -4.25
C SER A 21 2.21 -2.86 -4.33
N PHE A 22 2.25 -2.18 -3.19
CA PHE A 22 2.17 -0.72 -3.11
C PHE A 22 3.34 -0.14 -2.33
N LYS A 23 3.91 0.95 -2.86
CA LYS A 23 4.78 1.88 -2.12
C LYS A 23 4.05 3.20 -2.02
N VAL A 24 3.75 3.63 -0.81
CA VAL A 24 3.07 4.90 -0.52
C VAL A 24 4.08 5.85 0.11
N ILE A 25 4.15 7.07 -0.44
CA ILE A 25 4.94 8.17 0.11
C ILE A 25 3.96 9.29 0.44
N THR A 26 3.93 9.70 1.70
CA THR A 26 3.07 10.80 2.17
C THR A 26 3.74 12.16 1.95
N SER A 27 2.97 13.25 2.09
CA SER A 27 3.49 14.62 1.97
C SER A 27 4.58 14.96 2.99
N ASN A 28 4.52 14.38 4.18
CA ASN A 28 5.57 14.46 5.21
C ASN A 28 6.70 13.44 4.99
N VAL A 29 6.83 12.90 3.77
CA VAL A 29 7.94 12.05 3.30
C VAL A 29 8.06 10.71 4.06
N GLN A 30 7.00 10.27 4.74
CA GLN A 30 6.98 8.91 5.29
C GLN A 30 6.74 7.91 4.17
N THR A 31 7.53 6.84 4.15
CA THR A 31 7.43 5.77 3.15
C THR A 31 6.98 4.47 3.79
N VAL A 32 5.98 3.82 3.20
CA VAL A 32 5.57 2.46 3.54
C VAL A 32 5.49 1.63 2.26
N THR A 33 6.12 0.45 2.30
CA THR A 33 6.03 -0.55 1.23
C THR A 33 5.30 -1.79 1.74
N SER A 34 4.23 -2.16 1.04
CA SER A 34 3.44 -3.37 1.26
C SER A 34 3.57 -4.28 0.04
N PHE A 35 4.29 -5.39 0.20
CA PHE A 35 4.48 -6.38 -0.86
C PHE A 35 3.30 -7.35 -0.90
N ASN A 36 2.82 -7.64 -2.12
CA ASN A 36 1.73 -8.58 -2.39
C ASN A 36 0.49 -8.38 -1.50
N VAL A 37 0.11 -7.12 -1.24
CA VAL A 37 -1.06 -6.79 -0.39
C VAL A 37 -2.35 -7.37 -0.96
N ALA A 38 -2.45 -7.44 -2.29
CA ALA A 38 -3.44 -8.26 -2.98
C ALA A 38 -2.71 -9.46 -3.61
N PRO A 39 -3.06 -10.71 -3.26
CA PRO A 39 -2.43 -11.91 -3.80
C PRO A 39 -2.85 -12.14 -5.25
N LYS A 40 -2.17 -13.03 -5.99
CA LYS A 40 -2.46 -13.34 -7.41
C LYS A 40 -3.94 -13.63 -7.73
N SER A 41 -4.67 -14.15 -6.75
CA SER A 41 -6.10 -14.51 -6.83
C SER A 41 -7.07 -13.36 -6.52
N TRP A 42 -6.60 -12.13 -6.38
CA TRP A 42 -7.47 -10.98 -6.10
C TRP A 42 -8.50 -10.75 -7.22
N SER A 43 -9.65 -10.21 -6.86
CA SER A 43 -10.71 -9.79 -7.77
C SER A 43 -11.25 -8.41 -7.38
N PHE A 44 -12.05 -7.81 -8.27
CA PHE A 44 -12.65 -6.50 -8.01
C PHE A 44 -13.59 -6.55 -6.79
N VAL A 45 -13.86 -5.37 -6.21
CA VAL A 45 -14.77 -5.15 -5.07
C VAL A 45 -14.25 -5.72 -3.74
N GLN A 46 -13.03 -6.24 -3.72
CA GLN A 46 -12.36 -6.66 -2.50
C GLN A 46 -11.57 -5.53 -1.84
N THR A 47 -11.44 -5.59 -0.53
CA THR A 47 -10.61 -4.68 0.26
C THR A 47 -9.43 -5.45 0.85
N PHE A 48 -8.23 -4.88 0.69
CA PHE A 48 -6.99 -5.43 1.24
C PHE A 48 -6.32 -4.41 2.15
N VAL A 49 -5.67 -4.88 3.22
CA VAL A 49 -5.00 -4.02 4.20
C VAL A 49 -3.51 -4.34 4.21
N GLY A 50 -2.70 -3.31 3.95
CA GLY A 50 -1.23 -3.40 3.99
C GLY A 50 -0.64 -2.85 5.28
N ARG A 51 0.67 -2.65 5.26
CA ARG A 51 1.42 -1.98 6.34
C ARG A 51 0.91 -0.56 6.54
N GLN A 52 0.94 -0.09 7.79
CA GLN A 52 0.40 1.22 8.18
C GLN A 52 1.51 2.15 8.69
N PHE A 53 1.27 3.46 8.62
CA PHE A 53 2.11 4.47 9.25
C PHE A 53 1.95 4.41 10.77
N GLY A 54 3.03 4.57 11.53
CA GLY A 54 2.97 4.60 13.00
C GLY A 54 2.93 3.24 13.69
N GLN A 55 2.91 2.12 12.96
CA GLN A 55 3.25 0.83 13.57
C GLN A 55 4.74 0.83 13.94
N ALA A 56 5.03 0.84 15.24
CA ALA A 56 6.37 0.60 15.73
C ALA A 56 6.80 -0.80 15.28
N HIS A 57 7.95 -0.90 14.62
CA HIS A 57 8.64 -2.18 14.63
C HIS A 57 8.86 -2.57 16.11
N PRO A 58 8.61 -3.82 16.52
CA PRO A 58 8.84 -4.27 17.89
C PRO A 58 10.32 -4.25 18.34
N GLY A 59 11.19 -3.47 17.69
CA GLY A 59 12.62 -3.34 17.99
C GLY A 59 13.13 -1.91 18.23
N ARG A 60 12.29 -0.87 18.28
CA ARG A 60 12.73 0.48 18.68
C ARG A 60 11.99 0.98 19.90
N GLN A 61 12.46 0.56 21.07
CA GLN A 61 12.19 1.28 22.31
C GLN A 61 12.78 2.69 22.18
N ARG A 62 11.90 3.69 22.11
CA ARG A 62 12.28 5.08 22.40
C ARG A 62 12.71 5.13 23.87
N ARG A 63 14.01 5.23 24.12
CA ARG A 63 14.51 5.67 25.43
C ARG A 63 14.20 7.16 25.58
N LYS A 64 13.61 7.49 26.74
CA LYS A 64 13.43 8.87 27.20
C LYS A 64 14.77 9.48 27.55
#